data_AF-A0A1D2IJU7-F1
#
_entry.id   AF-A0A1D2IJU7-F1
#
_cell.length_a   1.000
_cell.length_b   1.000
_cell.length_c   1.000
_cell.angle_alpha   90.00
_cell.angle_beta   90.00
_cell.angle_gamma   90.00
#
_symmetry.space_group_name_H-M   'P 1'
#
loop_
_entity.id
_entity.type
_entity.pdbx_description
1 polymer ?
#
loop_
_entity_poly.entity_id
_entity_poly.type
_entity_poly.pdbx_seq_one_letter_code
_entity_poly.pdbx_strand_id
1 'polypeptide(L)'
;MTSGDPHRSARSGGPRPPEGRGHMVRRRALTLLIIVLLIGVPAGYLMISANQSRASGKDKEARYSANGLTQGWPSKVQRRLYQVPVPHPAWWVATYETNNWKTSRLYVEFETTDAGLSAFLTGMGVQQDDLEPDSITIGERDREVTGWKFDRPGIWSGLVNEQKNPAPTHDVVVNEGKPGFPRVYVVSRTVP
;
A
#
# COMPACT_ATOMS: atom_id res chain seq x y z
N MET A 1 -93.98 -30.23 -26.96
CA MET A 1 -94.01 -29.17 -27.99
C MET A 1 -93.14 -28.02 -27.48
N THR A 2 -91.89 -27.93 -27.97
CA THR A 2 -91.37 -26.90 -28.90
C THR A 2 -91.10 -25.55 -28.21
N SER A 3 -89.82 -25.19 -28.01
CA SER A 3 -89.09 -24.17 -28.80
C SER A 3 -89.27 -22.77 -28.18
N GLY A 4 -88.31 -21.87 -28.03
CA GLY A 4 -86.94 -21.71 -28.53
C GLY A 4 -86.67 -20.20 -28.45
N ASP A 5 -85.55 -19.79 -27.83
CA ASP A 5 -84.98 -18.44 -27.97
C ASP A 5 -84.42 -18.29 -29.40
N PRO A 6 -84.39 -17.09 -30.04
CA PRO A 6 -83.41 -16.05 -29.67
C PRO A 6 -83.72 -14.58 -30.08
N HIS A 7 -82.94 -13.61 -29.57
CA HIS A 7 -82.09 -12.69 -30.37
C HIS A 7 -81.66 -11.44 -29.58
N ARG A 8 -80.34 -11.21 -29.47
CA ARG A 8 -79.76 -9.87 -29.28
C ARG A 8 -78.60 -9.66 -30.27
N SER A 9 -78.61 -8.47 -30.86
CA SER A 9 -77.83 -7.96 -31.98
C SER A 9 -76.35 -7.64 -31.67
N ALA A 10 -75.51 -7.81 -32.70
CA ALA A 10 -74.14 -7.27 -32.87
C ALA A 10 -74.15 -5.72 -32.88
N ARG A 11 -73.07 -4.94 -32.68
CA ARG A 11 -71.67 -5.02 -33.16
C ARG A 11 -70.87 -3.92 -32.39
N SER A 12 -69.58 -4.04 -32.04
CA SER A 12 -68.45 -3.60 -32.88
C SER A 12 -67.12 -3.64 -32.11
N GLY A 13 -66.04 -4.06 -32.79
CA GLY A 13 -64.67 -4.06 -32.27
C GLY A 13 -63.75 -4.76 -33.26
N GLY A 14 -63.20 -4.01 -34.22
CA GLY A 14 -62.36 -4.56 -35.30
C GLY A 14 -60.99 -5.05 -34.82
N PRO A 15 -60.38 -6.09 -35.44
CA PRO A 15 -59.06 -6.60 -35.05
C PRO A 15 -57.92 -5.73 -35.60
N ARG A 16 -56.93 -5.41 -34.75
CA ARG A 16 -55.62 -4.89 -35.18
C ARG A 16 -54.71 -6.04 -35.65
N PRO A 17 -53.82 -5.82 -36.65
CA PRO A 17 -53.08 -6.91 -37.27
C PRO A 17 -52.00 -7.48 -36.34
N PRO A 18 -51.65 -8.77 -36.49
CA PRO A 18 -50.72 -9.47 -35.61
C PRO A 18 -49.29 -8.93 -35.75
N GLU A 19 -48.64 -8.63 -34.62
CA GLU A 19 -47.23 -8.22 -34.57
C GLU A 19 -46.32 -9.30 -35.18
N GLY A 20 -45.46 -8.91 -36.12
CA GLY A 20 -44.54 -9.82 -36.80
C GLY A 20 -43.53 -10.44 -35.84
N ARG A 21 -43.33 -11.77 -35.93
CA ARG A 21 -42.40 -12.58 -35.11
C ARG A 21 -41.01 -11.97 -34.91
N GLY A 22 -40.50 -11.18 -35.86
CA GLY A 22 -39.20 -10.50 -35.76
C GLY A 22 -39.10 -9.46 -34.63
N HIS A 23 -40.20 -8.77 -34.29
CA HIS A 23 -40.21 -7.79 -33.22
C HIS A 23 -40.16 -8.43 -31.82
N MET A 24 -40.74 -9.63 -31.66
CA MET A 24 -40.70 -10.37 -30.41
C MET A 24 -39.28 -10.87 -30.07
N VAL A 25 -38.53 -11.33 -31.07
CA VAL A 25 -37.15 -11.80 -30.88
C VAL A 25 -36.22 -10.64 -30.53
N ARG A 26 -36.37 -9.49 -31.21
CA ARG A 26 -35.59 -8.27 -30.90
C ARG A 26 -35.86 -7.75 -29.49
N ARG A 27 -37.12 -7.76 -29.04
CA ARG A 27 -37.47 -7.33 -27.68
C ARG A 27 -36.88 -8.27 -26.63
N ARG A 28 -36.92 -9.59 -26.87
CA ARG A 28 -36.34 -10.59 -25.96
C ARG A 28 -34.81 -10.49 -25.88
N ALA A 29 -34.14 -10.28 -27.02
CA ALA A 29 -32.68 -10.08 -27.04
C ALA A 29 -32.27 -8.80 -26.29
N LEU A 30 -33.02 -7.70 -26.45
CA LEU A 30 -32.76 -6.45 -25.73
C LEU A 30 -32.96 -6.63 -24.22
N THR A 31 -34.02 -7.32 -23.79
CA THR A 31 -34.27 -7.60 -22.38
C THR A 31 -33.16 -8.45 -21.77
N LEU A 32 -32.69 -9.49 -22.47
CA LEU A 32 -31.58 -10.32 -22.00
C LEU A 32 -30.28 -9.52 -21.89
N LEU A 33 -29.98 -8.66 -22.86
CA LEU A 33 -28.80 -7.78 -22.82
C LEU A 33 -28.85 -6.82 -21.62
N ILE A 34 -30.02 -6.24 -21.34
CA ILE A 34 -30.21 -5.35 -20.19
C ILE A 34 -30.02 -6.13 -18.88
N ILE A 35 -30.57 -7.34 -18.76
CA ILE A 35 -30.42 -8.18 -17.56
C ILE A 35 -28.93 -8.52 -17.31
N VAL A 36 -28.20 -8.90 -18.36
CA VAL A 36 -26.76 -9.17 -18.27
C VAL A 36 -26.00 -7.92 -17.84
N LEU A 37 -26.35 -6.74 -18.36
CA LEU A 37 -25.71 -5.48 -17.98
C LEU A 37 -26.02 -5.08 -16.53
N LEU A 38 -27.27 -5.25 -16.09
CA LEU A 38 -27.73 -4.88 -14.74
C LEU A 38 -27.17 -5.79 -13.65
N ILE A 39 -26.84 -7.05 -13.96
CA ILE A 39 -26.24 -7.99 -13.01
C ILE A 39 -24.71 -7.99 -13.13
N GLY A 40 -24.19 -7.92 -14.35
CA GLY A 40 -22.75 -7.96 -14.63
C GLY A 40 -22.01 -6.70 -14.17
N VAL A 41 -22.61 -5.51 -14.30
CA VAL A 41 -21.96 -4.26 -13.89
C VAL A 41 -21.80 -4.15 -12.37
N PRO A 42 -22.82 -4.42 -11.52
CA PRO A 42 -22.66 -4.43 -10.07
C PRO A 42 -21.73 -5.55 -9.58
N ALA A 43 -21.81 -6.75 -10.17
CA ALA A 43 -20.92 -7.86 -9.82
C ALA A 43 -19.46 -7.59 -10.19
N GLY A 44 -19.22 -6.93 -11.33
CA GLY A 44 -17.88 -6.48 -11.75
C GLY A 44 -17.32 -5.36 -10.88
N TYR A 45 -18.16 -4.42 -10.44
CA TYR A 45 -17.74 -3.31 -9.58
C TYR A 45 -17.36 -3.77 -8.16
N LEU A 46 -18.06 -4.77 -7.61
CA LEU A 46 -17.76 -5.35 -6.30
C LEU A 46 -16.43 -6.11 -6.24
N MET A 47 -15.91 -6.56 -7.39
CA MET A 47 -14.65 -7.33 -7.45
C MET A 47 -13.40 -6.43 -7.40
N ILE A 48 -13.53 -5.13 -7.68
CA ILE A 48 -12.39 -4.21 -7.78
C ILE A 48 -12.07 -3.51 -6.44
N SER A 49 -13.06 -3.29 -5.56
CA SER A 49 -12.85 -2.47 -4.35
C SER A 49 -12.51 -3.25 -3.07
N ALA A 50 -12.73 -4.57 -3.03
CA ALA A 50 -12.53 -5.35 -1.81
C ALA A 50 -11.15 -6.02 -1.67
N ASN A 51 -10.39 -6.17 -2.77
CA ASN A 51 -9.17 -6.99 -2.75
C ASN A 51 -7.87 -6.21 -2.49
N GLN A 52 -7.89 -4.88 -2.54
CA GLN A 52 -6.65 -4.08 -2.39
C GLN A 52 -6.30 -3.75 -0.94
N SER A 53 -7.26 -3.81 0.00
CA SER A 53 -7.03 -3.36 1.38
C SER A 53 -6.61 -4.48 2.35
N ARG A 54 -7.09 -5.72 2.15
CA ARG A 54 -6.80 -6.84 3.08
C ARG A 54 -5.70 -7.80 2.62
N ALA A 55 -5.55 -8.04 1.32
CA ALA A 55 -4.43 -8.84 0.80
C ALA A 55 -3.09 -8.10 0.96
N SER A 56 -3.12 -6.77 0.77
CA SER A 56 -1.94 -5.93 0.90
C SER A 56 -1.34 -5.98 2.32
N GLY A 57 -2.13 -6.14 3.38
CA GLY A 57 -1.60 -6.31 4.76
C GLY A 57 -0.79 -7.60 4.93
N LYS A 58 -1.31 -8.73 4.45
CA LYS A 58 -0.63 -10.03 4.53
C LYS A 58 0.60 -10.11 3.63
N ASP A 59 0.54 -9.54 2.42
CA ASP A 59 1.69 -9.49 1.51
C ASP A 59 2.79 -8.54 2.01
N LYS A 60 2.44 -7.50 2.76
CA LYS A 60 3.40 -6.60 3.42
C LYS A 60 4.14 -7.30 4.53
N GLU A 61 3.42 -7.94 5.45
CA GLU A 61 4.03 -8.71 6.54
C GLU A 61 4.93 -9.82 6.00
N ALA A 62 4.52 -10.49 4.92
CA ALA A 62 5.32 -11.53 4.26
C ALA A 62 6.63 -10.99 3.67
N ARG A 63 6.62 -9.80 3.03
CA ARG A 63 7.85 -9.18 2.48
C ARG A 63 8.86 -8.81 3.55
N TYR A 64 8.41 -8.21 4.65
CA TYR A 64 9.32 -7.83 5.73
C TYR A 64 9.88 -9.08 6.42
N SER A 65 9.01 -10.04 6.77
CA SER A 65 9.41 -11.24 7.52
C SER A 65 10.44 -12.11 6.78
N ALA A 66 10.40 -12.13 5.44
CA ALA A 66 11.36 -12.88 4.64
C ALA A 66 12.79 -12.35 4.72
N ASN A 67 12.95 -11.04 4.99
CA ASN A 67 14.25 -10.36 5.03
C ASN A 67 14.60 -9.88 6.45
N GLY A 68 14.09 -10.55 7.49
CA GLY A 68 14.36 -10.23 8.90
C GLY A 68 13.62 -9.00 9.45
N LEU A 69 13.15 -8.07 8.61
CA LEU A 69 12.35 -6.93 9.05
C LEU A 69 10.99 -7.38 9.58
N THR A 70 10.55 -6.80 10.68
CA THR A 70 9.20 -7.00 11.23
C THR A 70 8.45 -5.69 11.16
N GLN A 71 7.24 -5.72 10.60
CA GLN A 71 6.39 -4.53 10.57
C GLN A 71 6.04 -4.13 12.01
N GLY A 72 6.29 -2.87 12.33
CA GLY A 72 6.06 -2.33 13.66
C GLY A 72 7.08 -1.27 14.03
N TRP A 73 6.70 -0.49 15.04
CA TRP A 73 7.58 0.51 15.61
C TRP A 73 8.68 -0.15 16.45
N PRO A 74 9.92 0.38 16.43
CA PRO A 74 10.91 -0.02 17.41
C PRO A 74 10.39 0.33 18.80
N SER A 75 10.61 -0.57 19.76
CA SER A 75 10.21 -0.38 21.14
C SER A 75 10.84 0.89 21.73
N LYS A 76 10.25 1.43 22.81
CA LYS A 76 10.82 2.60 23.49
C LYS A 76 12.28 2.38 23.93
N VAL A 77 12.59 1.16 24.36
CA VAL A 77 13.96 0.77 24.76
C VAL A 77 14.90 0.79 23.56
N GLN A 78 14.52 0.16 22.44
CA GLN A 78 15.31 0.18 21.20
C GLN A 78 15.56 1.61 20.72
N ARG A 79 14.52 2.44 20.65
CA ARG A 79 14.66 3.85 20.22
C ARG A 79 15.61 4.65 21.10
N ARG A 80 15.65 4.35 22.41
CA ARG A 80 16.55 5.01 23.36
C ARG A 80 17.98 4.50 23.24
N LEU A 81 18.17 3.19 23.13
CA LEU A 81 19.49 2.55 23.05
C LEU A 81 20.19 2.88 21.72
N TYR A 82 19.46 2.73 20.63
CA TYR A 82 19.95 2.95 19.27
C TYR A 82 19.80 4.38 18.79
N GLN A 83 19.19 5.25 19.60
CA GLN A 83 18.98 6.67 19.29
C GLN A 83 18.35 6.89 17.91
N VAL A 84 17.28 6.15 17.59
CA VAL A 84 16.54 6.28 16.32
C VAL A 84 15.17 6.93 16.62
N PRO A 85 15.04 8.26 16.54
CA PRO A 85 13.82 8.97 16.88
C PRO A 85 12.83 8.95 15.70
N VAL A 86 12.18 7.81 15.45
CA VAL A 86 11.15 7.72 14.39
C VAL A 86 10.06 8.80 14.62
N PRO A 87 9.79 9.68 13.63
CA PRO A 87 8.94 10.86 13.77
C PRO A 87 7.46 10.49 13.69
N HIS A 88 6.57 11.38 14.13
CA HIS A 88 5.12 11.24 13.94
C HIS A 88 4.63 12.34 12.97
N PRO A 89 3.88 12.01 11.90
CA PRO A 89 3.49 10.67 11.44
C PRO A 89 4.63 9.93 10.73
N ALA A 90 4.64 8.60 10.94
CA ALA A 90 5.41 7.67 10.14
C ALA A 90 4.53 6.49 9.73
N TRP A 91 4.73 6.02 8.51
CA TRP A 91 4.03 4.91 7.89
C TRP A 91 5.02 3.83 7.49
N TRP A 92 4.51 2.62 7.28
CA TRP A 92 5.30 1.49 6.80
C TRP A 92 6.53 1.21 7.68
N VAL A 93 6.40 1.49 8.98
CA VAL A 93 7.51 1.31 9.92
C VAL A 93 7.82 -0.18 10.01
N ALA A 94 9.08 -0.53 9.78
CA ALA A 94 9.59 -1.88 9.92
C ALA A 94 10.93 -1.85 10.64
N THR A 95 11.18 -2.87 11.46
CA THR A 95 12.39 -2.94 12.28
C THR A 95 12.97 -4.34 12.38
N TYR A 96 14.27 -4.43 12.56
CA TYR A 96 14.96 -5.67 12.90
C TYR A 96 16.15 -5.36 13.80
N GLU A 97 16.37 -6.18 14.81
CA GLU A 97 17.53 -6.04 15.70
C GLU A 97 18.40 -7.27 15.56
N THR A 98 19.71 -7.05 15.41
CA THR A 98 20.72 -8.11 15.54
C THR A 98 21.62 -7.78 16.71
N ASN A 99 21.90 -8.78 17.54
CA ASN A 99 22.72 -8.57 18.73
C ASN A 99 23.74 -9.70 18.89
N ASN A 100 24.99 -9.33 19.14
CA ASN A 100 26.03 -10.22 19.64
C ASN A 100 26.88 -9.48 20.67
N TRP A 101 27.75 -10.22 21.37
CA TRP A 101 28.58 -9.70 22.46
C TRP A 101 29.54 -8.56 22.05
N LYS A 102 29.87 -8.40 20.77
CA LYS A 102 30.74 -7.32 20.26
C LYS A 102 29.97 -6.12 19.73
N THR A 103 28.77 -6.33 19.20
CA THR A 103 28.06 -5.29 18.45
C THR A 103 26.58 -5.59 18.42
N SER A 104 25.79 -4.56 18.66
CA SER A 104 24.35 -4.59 18.50
C SER A 104 23.96 -3.63 17.38
N ARG A 105 23.04 -4.04 16.49
CA ARG A 105 22.53 -3.23 15.38
C ARG A 105 21.01 -3.21 15.38
N LEU A 106 20.45 -2.04 15.10
CA LEU A 106 19.03 -1.86 14.83
C LEU A 106 18.86 -1.34 13.40
N TYR A 107 18.07 -2.06 12.63
CA TYR A 107 17.61 -1.69 11.30
C TYR A 107 16.22 -1.10 11.42
N VAL A 108 15.99 0.08 10.84
CA VAL A 108 14.69 0.74 10.83
C VAL A 108 14.40 1.29 9.45
N GLU A 109 13.20 1.05 8.95
CA GLU A 109 12.66 1.66 7.74
C GLU A 109 11.34 2.35 8.07
N PHE A 110 11.09 3.53 7.51
CA PHE A 110 9.79 4.20 7.59
C PHE A 110 9.61 5.23 6.47
N GLU A 111 8.35 5.54 6.15
CA GLU A 111 7.96 6.67 5.31
C GLU A 111 7.40 7.78 6.19
N THR A 112 7.72 9.03 5.90
CA THR A 112 7.29 10.20 6.69
C THR A 112 6.98 11.37 5.78
N THR A 113 6.49 12.50 6.31
CA THR A 113 6.44 13.78 5.59
C THR A 113 7.80 14.48 5.59
N ASP A 114 7.98 15.51 4.75
CA ASP A 114 9.20 16.35 4.73
C ASP A 114 9.51 16.95 6.12
N ALA A 115 8.48 17.46 6.80
CA ALA A 115 8.61 17.96 8.18
C ALA A 115 9.02 16.87 9.17
N GLY A 116 8.53 15.64 8.97
CA GLY A 116 8.93 14.50 9.80
C GLY A 116 10.35 14.02 9.49
N LEU A 117 10.82 14.12 8.24
CA LEU A 117 12.24 13.89 7.89
C LEU A 117 13.13 14.91 8.61
N SER A 118 12.79 16.20 8.53
CA SER A 118 13.49 17.26 9.26
C SER A 118 13.53 17.00 10.78
N ALA A 119 12.39 16.61 11.36
CA ALA A 119 12.32 16.27 12.79
C ALA A 119 13.15 15.04 13.16
N PHE A 120 13.17 14.01 12.30
CA PHE A 120 13.98 12.81 12.49
C PHE A 120 15.48 13.14 12.50
N LEU A 121 15.96 13.87 11.49
CA LEU A 121 17.35 14.30 11.37
C LEU A 121 17.73 15.18 12.57
N THR A 122 16.90 16.18 12.90
CA THR A 122 17.14 17.07 14.06
C THR A 122 17.22 16.27 15.37
N GLY A 123 16.38 15.24 15.53
CA GLY A 123 16.41 14.35 16.70
C GLY A 123 17.69 13.51 16.80
N MET A 124 18.42 13.31 15.70
CA MET A 124 19.76 12.70 15.67
C MET A 124 20.89 13.73 15.76
N GLY A 125 20.57 15.03 15.80
CA GLY A 125 21.55 16.11 15.87
C GLY A 125 22.11 16.56 14.52
N VAL A 126 21.45 16.20 13.41
CA VAL A 126 21.86 16.52 12.03
C VAL A 126 20.73 17.25 11.30
N GLN A 127 21.03 17.83 10.14
CA GLN A 127 20.08 18.60 9.33
C GLN A 127 19.91 17.99 7.94
N GLN A 128 18.87 18.42 7.22
CA GLN A 128 18.61 17.93 5.87
C GLN A 128 19.72 18.30 4.88
N ASP A 129 20.38 19.45 5.09
CA ASP A 129 21.51 19.91 4.27
C ASP A 129 22.77 19.05 4.46
N ASP A 130 22.83 18.21 5.52
CA ASP A 130 23.92 17.26 5.72
C ASP A 130 23.75 15.98 4.88
N LEU A 131 22.59 15.78 4.22
CA LEU A 131 22.38 14.65 3.32
C LEU A 131 23.12 14.88 2.01
N GLU A 132 24.01 13.94 1.67
CA GLU A 132 24.74 13.95 0.41
C GLU A 132 23.88 13.34 -0.71
N PRO A 133 23.63 14.07 -1.82
CA PRO A 133 22.92 13.54 -2.98
C PRO A 133 23.65 12.34 -3.60
N ASP A 134 22.89 11.37 -4.11
CA ASP A 134 23.38 10.12 -4.73
C ASP A 134 24.31 9.28 -3.83
N SER A 135 24.27 9.50 -2.51
CA SER A 135 25.06 8.77 -1.53
C SER A 135 24.28 7.59 -0.93
N ILE A 136 24.89 6.41 -0.95
CA ILE A 136 24.37 5.18 -0.34
C ILE A 136 25.32 4.78 0.78
N THR A 137 25.00 5.18 2.01
CA THR A 137 25.85 4.96 3.19
C THR A 137 25.68 3.57 3.79
N ILE A 138 24.53 2.93 3.58
CA ILE A 138 24.24 1.59 4.10
C ILE A 138 24.98 0.53 3.25
N GLY A 139 25.92 -0.16 3.90
CA GLY A 139 26.80 -1.14 3.27
C GLY A 139 26.11 -2.42 2.76
N GLU A 140 26.83 -3.20 1.97
CA GLU A 140 26.35 -4.46 1.38
C GLU A 140 25.87 -5.47 2.42
N ARG A 141 26.65 -5.71 3.49
CA ARG A 141 26.27 -6.60 4.59
C ARG A 141 24.89 -6.27 5.17
N ASP A 142 24.63 -4.99 5.40
CA ASP A 142 23.38 -4.56 6.03
C ASP A 142 22.20 -4.69 5.05
N ARG A 143 22.44 -4.46 3.75
CA ARG A 143 21.46 -4.72 2.68
C ARG A 143 21.16 -6.21 2.50
N GLU A 144 22.13 -7.09 2.70
CA GLU A 144 21.89 -8.54 2.69
C GLU A 144 21.00 -8.97 3.87
N VAL A 145 21.21 -8.36 5.04
CA VAL A 145 20.41 -8.64 6.24
C VAL A 145 18.97 -8.17 6.07
N THR A 146 18.75 -6.97 5.53
CA THR A 146 17.41 -6.35 5.43
C THR A 146 16.70 -6.61 4.10
N GLY A 147 17.43 -7.05 3.09
CA GLY A 147 16.96 -7.18 1.70
C GLY A 147 16.71 -5.83 1.00
N TRP A 148 17.18 -4.70 1.55
CA TRP A 148 17.02 -3.39 0.93
C TRP A 148 17.78 -3.28 -0.39
N LYS A 149 17.14 -2.66 -1.39
CA LYS A 149 17.70 -2.43 -2.73
C LYS A 149 17.67 -0.95 -3.04
N PHE A 150 18.82 -0.43 -3.47
CA PHE A 150 19.01 0.98 -3.84
C PHE A 150 19.45 1.05 -5.31
N ASP A 151 18.54 0.72 -6.22
CA ASP A 151 18.83 0.45 -7.64
C ASP A 151 18.45 1.59 -8.59
N ARG A 152 17.61 2.55 -8.15
CA ARG A 152 17.18 3.67 -8.99
C ARG A 152 18.11 4.88 -8.87
N PRO A 153 18.72 5.40 -9.94
CA PRO A 153 19.56 6.60 -9.84
C PRO A 153 18.77 7.88 -9.51
N GLY A 154 19.40 8.87 -8.86
CA GLY A 154 18.91 10.24 -8.75
C GLY A 154 17.76 10.48 -7.76
N ILE A 155 17.48 9.53 -6.87
CA ILE A 155 16.41 9.66 -5.85
C ILE A 155 16.90 9.37 -4.43
N TRP A 156 18.20 9.14 -4.26
CA TRP A 156 18.78 8.78 -2.98
C TRP A 156 19.64 9.90 -2.45
N SER A 157 19.61 10.05 -1.14
CA SER A 157 20.60 10.85 -0.42
C SER A 157 21.01 10.10 0.85
N GLY A 158 22.21 10.38 1.34
CA GLY A 158 22.80 9.59 2.41
C GLY A 158 23.58 10.44 3.41
N LEU A 159 23.67 9.95 4.64
CA LEU A 159 24.47 10.56 5.71
C LEU A 159 24.98 9.46 6.64
N VAL A 160 26.21 9.63 7.12
CA VAL A 160 26.76 8.88 8.26
C VAL A 160 26.87 9.83 9.44
N ASN A 161 26.14 9.54 10.53
CA ASN A 161 26.26 10.26 11.78
C ASN A 161 27.17 9.49 12.74
N GLU A 162 28.44 9.87 12.78
CA GLU A 162 29.42 9.24 13.67
C GLU A 162 29.33 9.82 15.10
N GLN A 163 29.21 8.93 16.08
CA GLN A 163 29.25 9.29 17.50
C GLN A 163 30.36 8.53 18.22
N LYS A 164 30.85 9.11 19.31
CA LYS A 164 31.85 8.47 20.16
C LYS A 164 31.22 7.31 20.94
N ASN A 165 31.88 6.16 20.94
CA ASN A 165 31.48 5.00 21.74
C ASN A 165 31.23 5.39 23.22
N PRO A 166 30.17 4.86 23.85
CA PRO A 166 29.28 3.81 23.36
C PRO A 166 28.06 4.30 22.55
N ALA A 167 27.97 5.60 22.24
CA ALA A 167 26.86 6.11 21.43
C ALA A 167 26.87 5.48 20.02
N PRO A 168 25.69 5.21 19.44
CA PRO A 168 25.59 4.52 18.17
C PRO A 168 26.05 5.39 16.99
N THR A 169 26.71 4.77 16.01
CA THR A 169 26.85 5.33 14.66
C THR A 169 25.56 5.06 13.88
N HIS A 170 25.10 6.03 13.10
CA HIS A 170 23.94 5.87 12.21
C HIS A 170 24.33 5.98 10.75
N ASP A 171 24.02 4.96 9.96
CA ASP A 171 24.07 5.02 8.51
C ASP A 171 22.64 5.24 8.00
N VAL A 172 22.41 6.37 7.34
CA VAL A 172 21.08 6.81 6.91
C VAL A 172 21.05 6.92 5.39
N VAL A 173 20.03 6.33 4.76
CA VAL A 173 19.69 6.55 3.35
C VAL A 173 18.25 7.04 3.28
N VAL A 174 18.02 8.08 2.49
CA VAL A 174 16.70 8.67 2.24
C VAL A 174 16.35 8.50 0.77
N ASN A 175 15.12 8.10 0.51
CA ASN A 175 14.51 8.02 -0.81
C ASN A 175 13.51 9.15 -0.98
N GLU A 176 13.76 10.04 -1.94
CA GLU A 176 12.92 11.19 -2.25
C GLU A 176 12.07 10.98 -3.53
N GLY A 177 11.99 9.74 -4.02
CA GLY A 177 11.29 9.40 -5.26
C GLY A 177 9.76 9.59 -5.20
N LYS A 178 9.20 9.81 -4.01
CA LYS A 178 7.79 10.18 -3.79
C LYS A 178 7.73 11.58 -3.16
N PRO A 179 7.39 12.63 -3.93
CA PRO A 179 7.34 14.00 -3.41
C PRO A 179 6.47 14.14 -2.16
N GLY A 180 7.00 14.79 -1.12
CA GLY A 180 6.33 15.01 0.16
C GLY A 180 6.27 13.80 1.09
N PHE A 181 6.77 12.64 0.65
CA PHE A 181 6.74 11.39 1.40
C PHE A 181 8.09 10.66 1.33
N PRO A 182 9.17 11.24 1.86
CA PRO A 182 10.47 10.58 1.90
C PRO A 182 10.40 9.27 2.68
N ARG A 183 11.11 8.26 2.17
CA ARG A 183 11.31 6.98 2.86
C ARG A 183 12.73 6.89 3.38
N VAL A 184 12.87 6.63 4.67
CA VAL A 184 14.12 6.64 5.41
C VAL A 184 14.49 5.20 5.78
N TYR A 185 15.76 4.87 5.57
CA TYR A 185 16.41 3.62 5.96
C TYR A 185 17.54 3.97 6.92
N VAL A 186 17.61 3.28 8.06
CA VAL A 186 18.57 3.57 9.12
C VAL A 186 19.19 2.27 9.60
N VAL A 187 20.52 2.25 9.67
CA VAL A 187 21.27 1.28 10.46
C VAL A 187 21.89 2.00 11.64
N SER A 188 21.49 1.64 12.85
CA SER A 188 22.11 2.12 14.09
C SER A 188 23.00 1.03 14.68
N ARG A 189 24.29 1.32 14.83
CA ARG A 189 25.31 0.38 15.31
C ARG A 189 25.93 0.90 16.60
N THR A 190 25.82 0.13 17.67
CA THR A 190 26.47 0.40 18.97
C THR A 190 27.35 -0.77 19.41
N VAL A 191 28.32 -0.46 20.27
CA VAL A 191 29.20 -1.41 20.94
C VAL A 191 28.71 -1.50 22.40
N PRO A 192 28.36 -2.70 22.90
CA PRO A 192 27.87 -2.89 24.27
C PRO A 192 28.85 -2.42 25.35
#